data_AF-U2DGB9-F1
#
_entry.id   AF-U2DGB9-F1
#
_cell.length_a   1.000
_cell.length_b   1.000
_cell.length_c   1.000
_cell.angle_alpha   90.00
_cell.angle_beta   90.00
_cell.angle_gamma   90.00
#
_symmetry.space_group_name_H-M   'P 1'
#
loop_
_entity.id
_entity.type
_entity.pdbx_description
1 polymer ?
#
loop_
_entity_poly.entity_id
_entity_poly.type
_entity_poly.pdbx_seq_one_letter_code
_entity_poly.pdbx_strand_id
1 'polypeptide(L)'
;MTISEEIRNLMLAGIGSMALTYEKSMDMIQDLVEKGKMTIDEGKELSQELRRNLKTESSASKPITKEEMAELLRQMNFATKDDVEDLRQRISILEAKNQNV
;
A
#
# COMPACT_ATOMS: atom_id res chain seq x y z
N MET A 1 14.29 5.73 16.99
CA MET A 1 13.60 5.23 15.78
C MET A 1 12.27 4.69 16.24
N THR A 2 11.19 5.35 15.85
CA THR A 2 9.85 5.07 16.38
C THR A 2 9.21 4.05 15.45
N ILE A 3 8.66 2.95 15.99
CA ILE A 3 7.97 1.88 15.25
C ILE A 3 6.92 2.43 14.25
N SER A 4 6.37 3.62 14.54
CA SER A 4 5.48 4.36 13.64
C SER A 4 6.09 4.72 12.29
N GLU A 5 7.39 5.05 12.21
CA GLU A 5 8.05 5.40 10.95
C GLU A 5 8.35 4.17 10.09
N GLU A 6 8.70 3.04 10.70
CA GLU A 6 8.93 1.78 9.99
C GLU A 6 7.63 1.21 9.41
N ILE A 7 6.53 1.28 10.16
CA ILE A 7 5.20 0.91 9.67
C ILE A 7 4.74 1.88 8.57
N ARG A 8 5.00 3.19 8.72
CA ARG A 8 4.71 4.17 7.67
C ARG A 8 5.52 3.91 6.41
N ASN A 9 6.80 3.56 6.51
CA ASN A 9 7.65 3.24 5.38
C ASN A 9 7.26 1.89 4.73
N LEU A 10 6.88 0.88 5.52
CA LEU A 10 6.33 -0.39 5.02
C LEU A 10 4.98 -0.19 4.32
N MET A 11 4.11 0.68 4.85
CA MET A 11 2.84 1.04 4.19
C MET A 11 3.08 1.86 2.92
N LEU A 12 3.98 2.85 2.93
CA LEU A 12 4.34 3.62 1.74
C LEU A 12 5.02 2.74 0.68
N ALA A 13 5.82 1.75 1.11
CA ALA A 13 6.32 0.70 0.24
C ALA A 13 5.18 -0.17 -0.28
N GLY A 14 4.19 -0.53 0.53
CA GLY A 14 2.99 -1.27 0.13
C GLY A 14 2.08 -0.51 -0.84
N ILE A 15 2.05 0.82 -0.76
CA ILE A 15 1.30 1.71 -1.67
C ILE A 15 2.09 1.95 -2.98
N GLY A 16 3.38 1.61 -3.04
CA GLY A 16 4.26 2.01 -4.15
C GLY A 16 5.09 0.91 -4.84
N SER A 17 5.37 -0.23 -4.22
CA SER A 17 6.23 -1.28 -4.80
C SER A 17 5.48 -2.25 -5.72
N MET A 18 4.14 -2.17 -5.77
CA MET A 18 3.25 -3.02 -6.59
C MET A 18 2.41 -2.20 -7.58
N ALA A 19 2.87 -1.03 -8.01
CA ALA A 19 2.36 -0.50 -9.26
C ALA A 19 2.87 -1.45 -10.36
N LEU A 20 2.11 -2.51 -10.64
CA LEU A 20 2.20 -3.31 -11.86
C LEU A 20 1.88 -2.39 -13.02
N THR A 21 2.82 -1.48 -13.32
CA THR A 21 2.75 -0.62 -14.48
C THR A 21 3.19 -1.42 -15.68
N TYR A 22 2.72 -1.01 -16.85
CA TYR A 22 3.09 -1.64 -18.12
C TYR A 22 4.61 -1.87 -18.24
N GLU A 23 5.43 -0.87 -17.90
CA GLU A 23 6.89 -0.98 -17.92
C GLU A 23 7.40 -2.08 -16.99
N LYS A 24 6.93 -2.13 -15.74
CA LYS A 24 7.43 -3.13 -14.78
C LYS A 24 7.02 -4.55 -15.14
N SER A 25 5.83 -4.70 -15.72
CA SER A 25 5.36 -5.98 -16.25
C SER A 25 6.13 -6.39 -17.51
N MET A 26 6.51 -5.46 -18.37
CA MET A 26 7.35 -5.72 -19.54
C MET A 26 8.75 -6.21 -19.13
N ASP A 27 9.36 -5.56 -18.14
CA ASP A 27 10.65 -5.99 -17.58
C ASP A 27 10.58 -7.41 -17.04
N MET A 28 9.50 -7.76 -16.32
CA MET A 28 9.31 -9.12 -15.79
C MET A 28 9.17 -10.17 -16.92
N ILE A 29 8.43 -9.85 -17.98
CA ILE A 29 8.30 -10.71 -19.17
C ILE A 29 9.68 -10.92 -19.80
N GLN A 30 10.46 -9.86 -19.97
CA GLN A 30 11.80 -9.92 -20.54
C GLN A 30 12.76 -10.76 -19.67
N ASP A 31 12.71 -10.59 -18.35
CA ASP A 31 13.47 -11.38 -17.38
C ASP A 31 13.17 -12.89 -17.49
N LEU A 32 11.91 -13.25 -17.77
CA LEU A 32 11.50 -14.65 -17.96
C LEU A 32 12.01 -15.24 -19.28
N VAL A 33 12.08 -14.43 -20.34
CA VAL A 33 12.69 -14.82 -21.63
C VAL A 33 14.20 -15.01 -21.47
N GLU A 34 14.89 -14.06 -20.84
CA GLU A 34 16.34 -14.12 -20.63
C GLU A 34 16.76 -15.31 -19.76
N LYS A 35 15.92 -15.67 -18.78
CA LYS A 35 16.13 -16.86 -17.93
C LYS A 35 15.76 -18.18 -18.63
N GLY A 36 15.31 -18.14 -19.88
CA GLY A 36 14.87 -19.32 -20.63
C GLY A 36 13.60 -19.98 -20.06
N LYS A 37 12.85 -19.26 -19.22
CA LYS A 37 11.58 -19.72 -18.63
C LYS A 37 10.38 -19.46 -19.54
N MET A 38 10.59 -18.69 -20.61
CA MET A 38 9.60 -18.33 -21.63
C MET A 38 10.32 -18.19 -22.97
N THR A 39 9.67 -18.54 -24.06
CA THR A 39 10.25 -18.34 -25.40
C THR A 39 10.17 -16.88 -25.83
N ILE A 40 11.01 -16.49 -26.79
CA ILE A 40 11.01 -15.12 -27.34
C ILE A 40 9.66 -14.77 -27.97
N ASP A 41 9.03 -15.73 -28.64
CA ASP A 41 7.77 -15.50 -29.34
C ASP A 41 6.59 -15.35 -28.36
N GLU A 42 6.54 -16.18 -27.31
CA GLU A 42 5.56 -16.04 -26.22
C GLU A 42 5.73 -14.70 -25.49
N GLY A 43 6.96 -14.27 -25.22
CA GLY A 43 7.21 -12.97 -24.59
C GLY A 43 6.75 -11.78 -25.46
N LYS A 44 6.90 -11.88 -26.78
CA LYS A 44 6.42 -10.85 -27.72
C LYS A 44 4.90 -10.81 -27.82
N GLU A 45 4.25 -11.97 -27.80
CA GLU A 45 2.79 -12.05 -27.81
C GLU A 45 2.19 -11.49 -26.51
N LEU A 46 2.70 -11.96 -25.36
CA LEU A 46 2.23 -11.55 -24.04
C LEU A 46 2.43 -10.04 -23.81
N SER A 47 3.54 -9.47 -24.28
CA SER A 47 3.78 -8.03 -24.21
C SER A 47 2.83 -7.21 -25.09
N GLN A 48 2.49 -7.69 -26.29
CA GLN A 48 1.49 -7.04 -27.14
C GLN A 48 0.09 -7.11 -26.52
N GLU A 49 -0.29 -8.25 -25.98
CA GLU A 49 -1.57 -8.41 -25.29
C GLU A 49 -1.66 -7.53 -24.05
N LEU A 50 -0.61 -7.49 -23.23
CA LEU A 50 -0.53 -6.62 -22.07
C LEU A 50 -0.70 -5.14 -22.47
N ARG A 51 -0.03 -4.70 -23.53
CA ARG A 51 -0.15 -3.33 -24.06
C ARG A 51 -1.57 -3.02 -24.53
N ARG A 52 -2.24 -3.99 -25.13
CA ARG A 52 -3.60 -3.86 -25.64
C ARG A 52 -4.62 -3.83 -24.51
N ASN A 53 -4.47 -4.71 -23.52
CA ASN A 53 -5.33 -4.78 -22.35
C ASN A 53 -5.23 -3.50 -21.52
N LEU A 54 -4.04 -2.95 -21.28
CA LEU A 54 -3.89 -1.69 -20.53
C LEU A 54 -4.42 -0.44 -21.25
N LYS A 55 -4.42 -0.45 -22.59
CA LYS A 55 -5.07 0.62 -23.38
C LYS A 55 -6.59 0.55 -23.33
N THR A 56 -7.14 -0.65 -23.14
CA THR A 56 -8.59 -0.89 -23.13
C THR A 56 -9.14 -0.73 -21.71
N GLU A 57 -8.40 -1.24 -20.72
CA GLU A 57 -8.60 -1.10 -19.28
C GLU A 57 -7.95 0.20 -18.78
N SER A 58 -8.46 1.35 -19.23
CA SER A 58 -8.09 2.66 -18.65
C SER A 58 -8.55 2.83 -17.19
N SER A 59 -9.16 1.81 -16.61
CA SER A 59 -9.33 1.56 -15.18
C SER A 59 -8.01 1.05 -14.56
N ALA A 60 -6.93 1.81 -14.75
CA ALA A 60 -5.76 1.67 -13.91
C ALA A 60 -6.23 1.74 -12.45
N SER A 61 -5.88 0.71 -11.68
CA SER A 61 -6.08 0.61 -10.23
C SER A 61 -6.05 2.00 -9.60
N LYS A 62 -7.21 2.47 -9.13
CA LYS A 62 -7.27 3.75 -8.42
C LYS A 62 -6.23 3.68 -7.30
N PRO A 63 -5.27 4.61 -7.24
CA PRO A 63 -4.38 4.66 -6.09
C PRO A 63 -5.27 4.74 -4.85
N ILE A 64 -5.05 3.85 -3.89
CA ILE A 64 -5.83 3.84 -2.65
C ILE A 64 -5.77 5.25 -2.07
N THR A 65 -6.93 5.87 -1.97
CA THR A 65 -7.05 7.23 -1.45
C THR A 65 -6.74 7.23 0.05
N LYS A 66 -6.44 8.41 0.60
CA LYS A 66 -6.17 8.54 2.05
C LYS A 66 -7.39 8.10 2.86
N GLU A 67 -8.58 8.35 2.32
CA GLU A 67 -9.87 8.02 2.92
C GLU A 67 -10.12 6.50 2.94
N GLU A 68 -9.86 5.79 1.84
CA GLU A 68 -9.95 4.32 1.79
C GLU A 68 -8.95 3.65 2.74
N MET A 69 -7.75 4.22 2.86
CA MET A 69 -6.74 3.74 3.81
C MET A 69 -7.18 3.96 5.26
N ALA A 70 -7.73 5.13 5.59
CA ALA A 70 -8.25 5.43 6.92
C ALA A 70 -9.37 4.47 7.31
N GLU A 71 -10.25 4.13 6.37
CA GLU A 71 -11.34 3.18 6.58
C GLU A 71 -10.82 1.76 6.83
N LEU A 72 -9.85 1.28 6.06
CA LEU A 72 -9.19 -0.01 6.29
C LEU A 72 -8.56 -0.10 7.68
N LEU A 73 -7.87 0.95 8.12
CA LEU A 73 -7.25 0.99 9.45
C LEU A 73 -8.31 0.91 10.57
N ARG A 74 -9.47 1.57 10.39
CA ARG A 74 -10.60 1.47 11.32
C ARG A 74 -11.20 0.06 11.34
N GLN A 75 -11.38 -0.57 10.17
CA GLN A 75 -11.88 -1.94 10.07
C GLN A 75 -10.96 -2.97 10.73
N MET A 76 -9.64 -2.74 10.67
CA MET A 76 -8.64 -3.55 11.35
C MET A 76 -8.48 -3.19 12.84
N ASN A 77 -9.35 -2.33 13.37
CA ASN A 77 -9.37 -1.94 14.78
C ASN A 77 -8.07 -1.24 15.27
N PHE A 78 -7.32 -0.60 14.36
CA PHE A 78 -6.16 0.21 14.75
C PHE A 78 -6.60 1.53 15.38
N ALA A 79 -5.98 1.87 16.50
CA ALA A 79 -6.17 3.17 17.15
C ALA A 79 -5.51 4.28 16.33
N THR A 80 -6.24 5.37 16.11
CA THR A 80 -5.72 6.58 15.47
C THR A 80 -4.94 7.43 16.47
N LYS A 81 -4.22 8.44 15.96
CA LYS A 81 -3.51 9.39 16.83
C LYS A 81 -4.48 10.14 17.74
N ASP A 82 -5.65 10.51 17.22
CA ASP A 82 -6.67 11.23 17.98
C ASP A 82 -7.23 10.35 19.12
N ASP A 83 -7.42 9.04 18.88
CA ASP A 83 -7.85 8.10 19.92
C ASP A 83 -6.83 8.02 21.08
N VAL A 84 -5.53 8.03 20.75
CA VAL A 84 -4.46 8.02 21.75
C VAL A 84 -4.41 9.33 22.52
N GLU A 85 -4.67 10.46 21.85
CA GLU A 85 -4.66 11.79 22.46
C GLU A 85 -5.86 11.99 23.40
N ASP A 86 -7.06 11.54 23.01
CA ASP A 86 -8.25 11.51 23.88
C ASP A 86 -8.00 10.67 25.14
N LEU A 87 -7.43 9.47 24.97
CA LEU A 87 -7.08 8.61 26.10
C LEU A 87 -6.06 9.27 27.03
N ARG A 88 -5.03 9.93 26.49
CA ARG A 88 -4.05 10.69 27.30
C ARG A 88 -4.73 11.80 28.09
N GLN A 89 -5.64 12.54 27.47
CA GLN A 89 -6.34 13.64 28.13
C GLN A 89 -7.25 13.13 29.24
N ARG A 90 -7.98 12.04 29.00
CA ARG A 90 -8.81 11.36 30.01
C ARG A 90 -7.97 10.82 31.16
N ILE A 91 -6.82 10.22 30.88
CA ILE A 91 -5.87 9.76 31.90
C ILE A 91 -5.39 10.94 32.74
N SER A 92 -4.97 12.04 32.11
CA SER A 92 -4.51 13.24 32.81
C SER A 92 -5.58 13.83 33.76
N ILE A 93 -6.85 13.87 33.31
CA ILE A 93 -7.97 14.30 34.16
C ILE A 93 -8.20 13.35 35.34
N LEU A 94 -8.11 12.04 35.11
CA LEU A 94 -8.29 11.02 36.16
C LEU A 94 -7.14 11.06 37.17
N GLU A 95 -5.90 11.21 36.72
CA GLU A 95 -4.72 11.39 37.57
C GLU A 95 -4.85 12.64 38.44
N ALA A 96 -5.27 13.77 37.86
CA ALA A 96 -5.52 15.01 38.61
C ALA A 96 -6.65 14.87 39.64
N LYS A 97 -7.66 14.04 39.37
CA LYS A 97 -8.72 13.75 40.35
C LYS A 97 -8.23 12.84 41.48
N ASN A 98 -7.41 11.84 41.19
CA ASN A 98 -6.87 10.91 42.19
C ASN A 98 -5.78 11.52 43.07
N GLN A 99 -5.09 12.58 42.63
CA GLN A 99 -4.12 13.31 43.46
C GLN A 99 -4.76 14.29 44.45
N ASN A 100 -6.07 14.55 44.35
CA ASN A 100 -6.82 15.45 45.22
C ASN A 100 -7.67 14.71 46.28
N VAL A 101 -7.40 13.42 46.51
CA VAL A 101 -7.99 12.56 47.56
C VAL A 101 -6.85 11.98 48.40
#